data_AF-A0A953RYK4-F1
#
_entry.id   AF-A0A953RYK4-F1
#
_cell.length_a   1.000
_cell.length_b   1.000
_cell.length_c   1.000
_cell.angle_alpha   90.00
_cell.angle_beta   90.00
_cell.angle_gamma   90.00
#
_symmetry.space_group_name_H-M   'P 1'
#
loop_
_entity.id
_entity.type
_entity.pdbx_description
1 polymer ?
#
loop_
_entity_poly.entity_id
_entity_poly.type
_entity_poly.pdbx_seq_one_letter_code
_entity_poly.pdbx_strand_id
1 'polypeptide(L)' 'MPDEKETPRPGSTKEEVALELMKFIANTTGVGKTSTGAGFGGKTPKGPDDQVDALLQLYERCKGAVGK' A
#
# COMPACT_ATOMS: atom_id res chain seq x y z
N MET A 1 20.14 24.44 -23.80
CA MET A 1 18.84 24.47 -23.09
C MET A 1 18.38 23.03 -22.96
N PRO A 2 18.81 22.32 -21.91
CA PRO A 2 18.41 20.93 -21.69
C PRO A 2 16.93 20.88 -21.32
N ASP A 3 16.17 20.32 -22.25
CA ASP A 3 14.90 19.59 -22.10
C ASP A 3 14.40 19.51 -20.65
N GLU A 4 13.49 20.42 -20.32
CA GLU A 4 12.72 20.41 -19.07
C GLU A 4 11.73 19.25 -19.19
N LYS A 5 12.27 18.03 -19.03
CA LYS A 5 11.52 16.79 -18.95
C LYS A 5 10.56 16.96 -17.79
N GLU A 6 9.32 17.27 -18.14
CA GLU A 6 8.16 17.39 -17.27
C GLU A 6 8.28 16.31 -16.20
N THR A 7 8.73 16.70 -15.01
CA THR A 7 8.79 15.79 -13.88
C THR A 7 7.33 15.62 -13.49
N PRO A 8 6.72 14.44 -13.72
CA PRO A 8 5.35 14.24 -13.26
C PRO A 8 5.37 14.49 -11.76
N ARG A 9 4.62 15.51 -11.33
CA ARG A 9 4.54 15.88 -9.92
C ARG A 9 4.09 14.64 -9.16
N PRO A 10 4.68 14.33 -8.00
CA PRO A 10 4.29 13.16 -7.23
C PRO A 10 2.78 13.24 -6.92
N GLY A 11 2.00 12.37 -7.56
CA GLY A 11 0.52 12.34 -7.44
C GLY A 11 -0.25 12.74 -8.70
N SER A 12 0.41 13.04 -9.83
CA SER A 12 -0.30 13.32 -11.10
C SER A 12 -0.84 12.05 -11.77
N THR A 13 -0.30 10.88 -11.45
CA THR A 13 -0.73 9.62 -12.06
C THR A 13 -1.67 8.84 -11.16
N LYS A 14 -2.64 8.14 -11.76
CA LYS A 14 -3.54 7.21 -11.06
C LYS A 14 -2.75 6.16 -10.26
N GLU A 15 -1.58 5.78 -10.75
CA GLU A 15 -0.68 4.83 -10.09
C GLU A 15 -0.11 5.39 -8.79
N GLU A 16 0.35 6.65 -8.79
CA GLU A 16 0.85 7.31 -7.58
C GLU A 16 -0.25 7.50 -6.54
N VAL A 17 -1.46 7.86 -6.97
CA VAL A 17 -2.61 7.97 -6.06
C VAL A 17 -2.96 6.60 -5.46
N ALA A 18 -2.90 5.52 -6.24
CA ALA A 18 -3.12 4.16 -5.73
C ALA A 18 -2.03 3.74 -4.72
N LEU A 19 -0.77 4.10 -4.96
CA LEU A 19 0.33 3.85 -4.03
C LEU A 19 0.19 4.64 -2.72
N GLU A 20 -0.19 5.91 -2.78
CA GLU A 20 -0.42 6.73 -1.58
C GLU A 20 -1.63 6.21 -0.78
N LEU A 21 -2.71 5.81 -1.46
CA LEU A 21 -3.87 5.18 -0.82
C LEU A 21 -3.50 3.85 -0.14
N MET A 22 -2.71 3.01 -0.81
CA MET A 22 -2.22 1.76 -0.24
C MET A 22 -1.38 2.00 1.02
N LYS A 23 -0.45 2.95 0.99
CA LYS A 23 0.38 3.34 2.15
C LYS A 23 -0.48 3.85 3.30
N PHE A 24 -1.47 4.69 3.02
CA PHE A 24 -2.40 5.20 4.02
C PHE A 24 -3.15 4.05 4.71
N ILE A 25 -3.68 3.11 3.92
CA ILE A 25 -4.42 1.96 4.45
C ILE A 25 -3.49 1.06 5.27
N ALA A 26 -2.31 0.71 4.75
CA ALA A 26 -1.35 -0.12 5.47
C ALA A 26 -0.94 0.50 6.82
N ASN A 27 -0.72 1.82 6.87
CA ASN A 27 -0.36 2.50 8.11
C ASN A 27 -1.52 2.57 9.13
N THR A 28 -2.74 2.82 8.66
CA THR A 28 -3.94 2.96 9.51
C THR A 28 -4.47 1.61 10.02
N THR A 29 -4.52 0.59 9.15
CA THR A 29 -5.03 -0.74 9.51
C THR A 29 -3.97 -1.63 10.18
N GLY A 30 -2.69 -1.26 10.08
CA GLY A 30 -1.59 -2.08 10.57
C GLY A 30 -1.33 -3.32 9.71
N VAL A 31 -1.82 -3.35 8.46
CA VAL A 31 -1.45 -4.39 7.49
C VAL A 31 0.07 -4.36 7.30
N GLY A 32 0.72 -5.42 7.75
CA GLY A 32 2.18 -5.57 7.74
C GLY A 32 2.92 -5.10 8.99
N LYS A 33 2.22 -4.55 10.00
CA LYS A 33 2.77 -4.41 11.35
C LYS A 33 2.58 -5.75 12.06
N THR A 34 3.66 -6.51 12.19
CA THR A 34 3.68 -7.65 13.10
C THR A 34 3.52 -7.08 14.52
N SER A 35 2.29 -7.13 15.03
CA SER A 35 2.03 -6.74 16.41
C SER A 35 2.71 -7.74 17.33
N THR A 36 3.95 -7.47 17.71
CA THR A 36 4.68 -8.17 18.78
C THR A 36 4.18 -7.66 20.12
N GLY A 37 2.88 -7.77 20.36
CA GLY A 37 2.24 -7.39 21.60
C GLY A 37 1.57 -8.61 22.20
N ALA A 38 2.01 -9.05 23.38
CA ALA A 38 1.35 -10.10 24.14
C ALA A 38 -0.05 -9.62 24.56
N GLY A 39 -1.06 -9.92 23.74
CA GLY A 39 -2.44 -9.53 23.97
C GLY A 39 -3.34 -10.27 23.00
N PHE A 40 -4.52 -10.69 23.47
CA PHE A 40 -5.52 -11.46 22.73
C PHE A 40 -6.03 -10.69 21.49
N GLY A 41 -5.24 -10.70 20.40
CA GLY A 41 -5.55 -10.11 19.10
C GLY A 41 -5.32 -11.17 18.03
N GLY A 42 -6.38 -11.52 17.30
CA GLY A 42 -6.46 -12.71 16.46
C GLY A 42 -5.38 -12.83 15.38
N LYS A 43 -4.98 -14.09 15.15
CA LYS A 43 -4.31 -14.63 13.95
C LYS A 43 -3.24 -13.72 13.35
N THR A 44 -2.02 -13.80 13.90
CA THR A 44 -0.80 -13.34 13.22
C THR A 44 -0.77 -13.88 11.78
N PRO A 45 -0.47 -13.05 10.77
CA PRO A 45 -0.31 -13.52 9.39
C PRO A 45 0.74 -14.64 9.35
N LYS A 46 0.47 -15.63 8.51
CA LYS A 46 1.15 -16.93 8.51
C LYS A 46 2.52 -16.80 7.82
N GLY A 47 3.42 -16.00 8.39
CA GLY A 47 4.75 -15.73 7.85
C GLY A 47 4.82 -14.51 6.89
N PRO A 48 6.04 -14.13 6.48
CA PRO A 48 6.30 -12.95 5.67
C PRO A 48 5.65 -13.03 4.28
N ASP A 49 5.54 -14.21 3.68
CA ASP A 49 4.91 -14.40 2.36
C ASP A 49 3.41 -14.07 2.36
N ASP A 50 2.68 -14.48 3.40
CA ASP A 50 1.24 -14.18 3.57
C ASP A 50 1.01 -12.66 3.75
N GLN A 51 1.94 -11.99 4.42
CA GLN A 51 1.93 -10.53 4.55
C GLN A 51 2.18 -9.82 3.21
N VAL A 52 3.08 -10.35 2.37
CA VAL A 52 3.34 -9.80 1.03
C VAL A 52 2.12 -9.99 0.14
N ASP A 53 1.48 -11.15 0.17
CA ASP A 53 0.25 -11.41 -0.59
C ASP A 53 -0.88 -10.45 -0.18
N ALA A 54 -1.07 -10.23 1.12
CA ALA A 54 -2.06 -9.27 1.62
C ALA A 54 -1.79 -7.83 1.15
N LEU A 55 -0.54 -7.40 1.08
CA LEU A 55 -0.14 -6.09 0.55
C LEU A 55 -0.42 -5.99 -0.96
N LEU A 56 -0.11 -7.04 -1.72
CA LEU A 56 -0.39 -7.09 -3.17
C LEU A 56 -1.89 -7.03 -3.46
N GLN A 57 -2.70 -7.80 -2.75
CA GLN A 57 -4.17 -7.74 -2.88
C GLN A 57 -4.73 -6.37 -2.51
N LEU A 58 -4.16 -5.70 -1.50
CA LEU A 58 -4.55 -4.35 -1.12
C LEU A 58 -4.23 -3.36 -2.24
N TYR A 59 -3.05 -3.48 -2.84
CA TYR A 59 -2.64 -2.65 -3.98
C TYR A 59 -3.59 -2.78 -5.16
N GLU A 60 -3.94 -4.00 -5.55
CA GLU A 60 -4.88 -4.23 -6.67
C GLU A 60 -6.25 -3.60 -6.42
N ARG A 61 -6.76 -3.69 -5.18
CA ARG A 61 -8.00 -3.02 -4.77
C ARG A 61 -7.88 -1.50 -4.85
N CYS A 62 -6.77 -0.93 -4.38
CA CYS A 62 -6.52 0.51 -4.47
C CYS A 62 -6.47 0.97 -5.93
N LYS A 63 -5.80 0.20 -6.79
CA LYS A 63 -5.69 0.49 -8.22
C LYS A 63 -7.05 0.41 -8.93
N GLY A 64 -7.88 -0.56 -8.58
CA GLY A 64 -9.26 -0.66 -9.08
C GLY A 64 -10.15 0.51 -8.63
N ALA A 65 -9.97 0.98 -7.39
CA ALA A 65 -10.73 2.11 -6.85
C ALA A 65 -10.38 3.46 -7.52
N VAL A 66 -9.11 3.67 -7.87
CA VAL A 66 -8.61 4.90 -8.54
C VAL A 66 -8.73 4.82 -10.07
N GLY A 67 -8.71 3.59 -10.61
CA GLY A 67 -8.76 3.31 -12.04
C GLY A 67 -10.15 3.35 -12.66
N LYS A 68 -11.20 3.30 -11.85
CA LYS A 68 -12.60 3.46 -12.29
C LYS A 68 -12.89 4.89 -12.77
#